data_AF-A0A9W9WSZ2-F1
#
_entry.id   AF-A0A9W9WSZ2-F1
#
_cell.length_a   1.000
_cell.length_b   1.000
_cell.length_c   1.000
_cell.angle_alpha   90.00
_cell.angle_beta   90.00
_cell.angle_gamma   90.00
#
_symmetry.space_group_name_H-M   'P 1'
#
loop_
_entity.id
_entity.type
_entity.pdbx_description
1 polymer ?
#
loop_
_entity_poly.entity_id
_entity_poly.type
_entity_poly.pdbx_seq_one_letter_code
_entity_poly.pdbx_strand_id
1 'polypeptide(L)'
;MTFTVAPHLKYFTIPLKDFVAARPEFEGFGGPGGACELDTDKTLFDSLVRETLEESGLHVSHILDLVAVDCWEHHRRSGGKIRIAKYSFVVEVQEALGSPAGKQQPVPTLQIPVRLEPLEHQKFDWAVKEDVLLSIRTPNGPYRFPLPLVGHQAPNILRAFELVEPRESRK
;
A
#
# COMPACT_ATOMS: atom_id res chain seq x y z
N MET A 1 -4.83 40.95 -20.19
CA MET A 1 -5.62 39.92 -19.46
C MET A 1 -6.19 38.99 -20.53
N THR A 2 -6.03 37.68 -20.45
CA THR A 2 -6.51 36.85 -19.33
C THR A 2 -5.66 35.59 -19.17
N PHE A 3 -5.49 35.20 -17.90
CA PHE A 3 -4.31 34.66 -17.21
C PHE A 3 -3.46 33.55 -17.86
N THR A 4 -2.16 33.57 -17.51
CA THR A 4 -1.19 32.52 -17.79
C THR A 4 -1.17 31.47 -16.67
N VAL A 5 -1.19 30.21 -17.07
CA VAL A 5 -1.01 29.05 -16.20
C VAL A 5 0.44 28.60 -16.33
N ALA A 6 1.15 28.44 -15.21
CA ALA A 6 2.54 27.97 -15.23
C ALA A 6 2.62 26.61 -15.95
N PRO A 7 3.69 26.29 -16.70
CA PRO A 7 3.73 25.09 -17.52
C PRO A 7 3.43 23.78 -16.78
N HIS A 8 3.75 23.71 -15.48
CA HIS A 8 3.47 22.57 -14.60
C HIS A 8 2.00 22.44 -14.16
N LEU A 9 1.12 23.38 -14.53
CA LEU A 9 -0.29 23.43 -14.13
C LEU A 9 -1.26 23.27 -15.31
N LYS A 10 -0.77 23.03 -16.53
CA LYS A 10 -1.62 22.79 -17.73
C LYS A 10 -2.42 21.49 -17.68
N TYR A 11 -2.05 20.56 -16.81
CA TYR A 11 -2.78 19.31 -16.57
C TYR A 11 -4.20 19.54 -16.01
N PHE A 12 -4.47 20.69 -15.41
CA PHE A 12 -5.74 20.98 -14.71
C PHE A 12 -6.82 21.60 -15.59
N THR A 13 -6.65 21.63 -16.92
CA THR A 13 -7.57 22.36 -17.82
C THR A 13 -8.50 21.47 -18.65
N ILE A 14 -8.65 20.18 -18.32
CA ILE A 14 -9.52 19.24 -19.03
C ILE A 14 -10.95 19.14 -18.42
N PRO A 15 -11.97 18.68 -19.20
CA PRO A 15 -13.34 18.52 -18.70
C PRO A 15 -13.45 17.58 -17.49
N LEU A 16 -14.30 17.94 -16.52
CA LEU A 16 -14.36 17.28 -15.20
C LEU A 16 -14.63 15.77 -15.23
N LYS A 17 -15.40 15.22 -16.19
CA LYS A 17 -15.60 13.76 -16.32
C LYS A 17 -14.34 13.01 -16.75
N ASP A 18 -13.45 13.69 -17.46
CA ASP A 18 -12.19 13.15 -17.96
C ASP A 18 -11.08 13.39 -16.92
N PHE A 19 -11.22 14.43 -16.09
CA PHE A 19 -10.46 14.60 -14.84
C PHE A 19 -10.84 13.55 -13.78
N VAL A 20 -12.12 13.14 -13.69
CA VAL A 20 -12.68 12.20 -12.69
C VAL A 20 -12.77 10.75 -13.17
N ALA A 21 -12.62 10.45 -14.46
CA ALA A 21 -11.99 9.15 -14.78
C ALA A 21 -10.49 9.20 -14.44
N ALA A 22 -9.81 10.33 -14.67
CA ALA A 22 -8.37 10.51 -14.41
C ALA A 22 -8.01 10.73 -12.92
N ARG A 23 -9.01 10.63 -12.03
CA ARG A 23 -8.95 10.70 -10.56
C ARG A 23 -10.14 9.90 -10.00
N PRO A 24 -10.01 8.58 -9.85
CA PRO A 24 -10.95 7.73 -9.09
C PRO A 24 -10.53 7.59 -7.62
N GLU A 25 -9.86 8.59 -7.06
CA GLU A 25 -8.43 8.55 -6.76
C GLU A 25 -7.98 7.85 -5.47
N PHE A 26 -8.74 6.89 -4.94
CA PHE A 26 -8.17 5.67 -4.33
C PHE A 26 -9.14 4.51 -4.51
N GLU A 27 -8.82 3.60 -5.43
CA GLU A 27 -9.65 2.41 -5.74
C GLU A 27 -9.40 1.25 -4.77
N GLY A 28 -8.47 1.41 -3.83
CA GLY A 28 -7.91 0.35 -3.01
C GLY A 28 -7.24 0.90 -1.77
N PHE A 29 -7.62 0.43 -0.59
CA PHE A 29 -6.67 0.36 0.52
C PHE A 29 -5.90 -0.96 0.37
N GLY A 30 -4.59 -0.85 0.18
CA GLY A 30 -3.63 -1.95 0.16
C GLY A 30 -2.36 -1.53 0.87
N GLY A 31 -1.62 -2.50 1.40
CA GLY A 31 -0.22 -2.25 1.76
C GLY A 31 0.62 -2.06 0.49
N PRO A 32 1.87 -1.61 0.63
CA PRO A 32 2.76 -1.49 -0.51
C PRO A 32 2.93 -2.86 -1.20
N GLY A 33 3.01 -2.88 -2.53
CA GLY A 33 3.19 -4.11 -3.28
C GLY A 33 2.81 -4.02 -4.75
N GLY A 34 3.73 -4.50 -5.59
CA GLY A 34 3.58 -4.61 -7.04
C GLY A 34 3.87 -6.01 -7.58
N ALA A 35 4.14 -6.06 -8.88
CA ALA A 35 4.43 -7.30 -9.59
C ALA A 35 5.89 -7.70 -9.39
N CYS A 36 6.17 -9.00 -9.33
CA CYS A 36 7.56 -9.48 -9.36
C CYS A 36 8.15 -9.23 -10.76
N GLU A 37 9.29 -8.55 -10.79
CA GLU A 37 10.06 -8.30 -12.01
C GLU A 37 11.10 -9.40 -12.18
N LEU A 38 10.96 -10.25 -13.20
CA LEU A 38 11.83 -11.43 -13.37
C LEU A 38 13.32 -11.08 -13.61
N ASP A 39 13.60 -9.87 -14.11
CA ASP A 39 14.97 -9.41 -14.37
C ASP A 39 15.62 -8.77 -13.13
N THR A 40 14.81 -8.34 -12.14
CA THR A 40 15.26 -7.60 -10.96
C THR A 40 15.17 -8.45 -9.69
N ASP A 41 14.04 -9.15 -9.51
CA ASP A 41 13.67 -9.87 -8.30
C ASP A 41 14.10 -11.34 -8.39
N LYS A 42 15.04 -11.76 -7.52
CA LYS A 42 15.48 -13.17 -7.49
C LYS A 42 14.47 -14.07 -6.79
N THR A 43 13.64 -13.50 -5.92
CA THR A 43 12.63 -14.17 -5.10
C THR A 43 11.41 -13.26 -4.90
N LEU A 44 10.28 -13.85 -4.44
CA LEU A 44 9.11 -13.09 -4.01
C LEU A 44 9.42 -12.11 -2.84
N PHE A 45 10.45 -12.40 -2.05
CA PHE A 45 10.84 -11.53 -0.95
C PHE A 45 11.65 -10.33 -1.45
N ASP A 46 12.43 -10.49 -2.51
CA ASP A 46 13.12 -9.36 -3.15
C ASP A 46 12.09 -8.35 -3.68
N SER A 47 11.02 -8.84 -4.34
CA SER A 47 9.94 -7.95 -4.79
C SER A 47 9.21 -7.31 -3.60
N LEU A 48 8.88 -8.06 -2.54
CA LEU A 48 8.24 -7.50 -1.35
C LEU A 48 9.04 -6.36 -0.73
N VAL A 49 10.36 -6.55 -0.57
CA VAL A 49 11.26 -5.55 0.03
C VAL A 49 11.41 -4.33 -0.88
N ARG A 50 11.60 -4.56 -2.18
CA ARG A 50 11.72 -3.48 -3.18
C ARG A 50 10.46 -2.62 -3.23
N GLU A 51 9.29 -3.22 -3.42
CA GLU A 51 8.01 -2.51 -3.52
C GLU A 51 7.69 -1.77 -2.21
N THR A 52 7.99 -2.36 -1.04
CA THR A 52 7.84 -1.66 0.25
C THR A 52 8.67 -0.39 0.31
N LEU A 53 9.93 -0.45 -0.13
CA LEU A 53 10.80 0.71 -0.16
C LEU A 53 10.36 1.74 -1.20
N GLU A 54 10.03 1.31 -2.42
CA GLU A 54 9.67 2.19 -3.53
C GLU A 54 8.36 2.94 -3.24
N GLU A 55 7.33 2.23 -2.78
CA GLU A 55 6.00 2.82 -2.62
C GLU A 55 5.79 3.56 -1.30
N SER A 56 6.57 3.25 -0.25
CA SER A 56 6.38 3.82 1.10
C SER A 56 7.62 4.47 1.72
N GLY A 57 8.80 4.28 1.12
CA GLY A 57 10.08 4.75 1.65
C GLY A 57 10.58 3.96 2.86
N LEU A 58 9.95 2.83 3.20
CA LEU A 58 10.24 2.05 4.40
C LEU A 58 11.15 0.85 4.13
N HIS A 59 12.08 0.59 5.04
CA HIS A 59 12.98 -0.56 4.98
C HIS A 59 12.43 -1.70 5.81
N VAL A 60 12.11 -2.82 5.15
CA VAL A 60 11.74 -4.07 5.81
C VAL A 60 12.92 -4.58 6.63
N SER A 61 12.70 -4.83 7.93
CA SER A 61 13.67 -5.45 8.83
C SER A 61 13.42 -6.95 9.02
N HIS A 62 12.15 -7.34 9.16
CA HIS A 62 11.74 -8.73 9.32
C HIS A 62 10.46 -9.03 8.56
N ILE A 63 10.39 -10.19 7.91
CA ILE A 63 9.15 -10.73 7.35
C ILE A 63 8.60 -11.71 8.39
N LEU A 64 7.48 -11.37 9.01
CA LEU A 64 6.94 -12.09 10.17
C LEU A 64 6.11 -13.31 9.78
N ASP A 65 5.25 -13.17 8.77
CA ASP A 65 4.33 -14.25 8.37
C ASP A 65 3.68 -14.02 7.01
N LEU A 66 3.16 -15.09 6.40
CA LEU A 66 2.28 -15.02 5.24
C LEU A 66 0.82 -14.83 5.72
N VAL A 67 0.19 -13.76 5.29
CA VAL A 67 -1.20 -13.42 5.60
C VAL A 67 -2.17 -14.16 4.69
N ALA A 68 -1.94 -14.09 3.38
CA ALA A 68 -2.88 -14.60 2.39
C ALA A 68 -2.23 -14.84 1.04
N VAL A 69 -2.87 -15.72 0.26
CA VAL A 69 -2.63 -15.90 -1.17
C VAL A 69 -3.98 -15.74 -1.88
N ASP A 70 -4.14 -14.64 -2.59
CA ASP A 70 -5.36 -14.35 -3.36
C ASP A 70 -5.10 -14.65 -4.85
N CYS A 71 -5.92 -15.49 -5.46
CA CYS A 71 -5.79 -15.87 -6.86
C CYS A 71 -7.01 -15.44 -7.67
N TRP A 72 -6.80 -14.80 -8.82
CA TRP A 72 -7.88 -14.42 -9.73
C TRP A 72 -7.47 -14.46 -11.20
N GLU A 73 -8.46 -14.51 -12.10
CA GLU A 73 -8.25 -14.34 -13.53
C GLU A 73 -8.54 -12.89 -13.93
N HIS A 74 -7.62 -12.26 -14.64
CA HIS A 74 -7.80 -10.94 -15.23
C HIS A 74 -7.81 -11.06 -16.76
N HIS A 75 -8.70 -10.31 -17.40
CA HIS A 75 -8.77 -10.25 -18.85
C HIS A 75 -7.81 -9.19 -19.37
N ARG A 76 -6.86 -9.58 -20.23
CA ARG A 76 -5.91 -8.62 -20.79
C ARG A 76 -6.62 -7.73 -21.81
N ARG A 77 -6.23 -6.45 -21.84
CA ARG A 77 -6.71 -5.49 -22.87
C ARG A 77 -6.38 -5.93 -24.30
N SER A 78 -5.29 -6.68 -24.48
CA SER A 78 -4.87 -7.26 -25.76
C SER A 78 -5.61 -8.54 -26.16
N GLY A 79 -6.59 -8.98 -25.37
CA GLY A 79 -7.23 -10.28 -25.51
C GLY A 79 -6.49 -11.38 -24.73
N GLY A 80 -7.24 -12.42 -24.35
CA GLY A 80 -6.75 -13.51 -23.52
C GLY A 80 -6.91 -13.28 -22.01
N LYS A 81 -6.57 -14.30 -21.23
CA LYS A 81 -6.65 -14.30 -19.77
C LYS A 81 -5.27 -14.42 -19.14
N ILE A 82 -5.05 -13.72 -18.04
CA ILE A 82 -3.92 -13.92 -17.15
C ILE A 82 -4.42 -14.40 -15.79
N ARG A 83 -3.72 -15.35 -15.20
CA ARG A 83 -3.93 -15.75 -13.79
C ARG A 83 -2.95 -14.97 -12.94
N ILE A 84 -3.47 -14.32 -11.92
CA ILE A 84 -2.70 -13.53 -10.96
C ILE A 84 -2.80 -14.22 -9.61
N ALA A 85 -1.67 -14.31 -8.90
CA ALA A 85 -1.60 -14.74 -7.51
C ALA A 85 -0.90 -13.63 -6.72
N LYS A 86 -1.60 -13.04 -5.75
CA LYS A 86 -1.07 -12.04 -4.83
C LYS A 86 -0.74 -12.71 -3.50
N TYR A 87 0.50 -12.55 -3.06
CA TYR A 87 0.96 -12.99 -1.75
C TYR A 87 1.03 -11.76 -0.84
N SER A 88 0.42 -11.83 0.33
CA SER A 88 0.43 -10.74 1.31
C SER A 88 1.13 -11.20 2.57
N PHE A 89 2.02 -10.36 3.11
CA PHE A 89 2.86 -10.67 4.27
C PHE A 89 2.69 -9.61 5.36
N VAL A 90 2.96 -9.99 6.61
CA VAL A 90 3.21 -9.03 7.69
C VAL A 90 4.71 -8.83 7.81
N VAL A 91 5.14 -7.58 7.92
CA VAL A 91 6.56 -7.22 8.06
C VAL A 91 6.75 -6.26 9.23
N GLU A 92 7.94 -6.27 9.81
CA GLU A 92 8.47 -5.17 10.60
C GLU A 92 9.30 -4.26 9.70
N VAL A 93 9.27 -2.97 10.00
CA VAL A 93 10.10 -1.96 9.33
C VAL A 93 11.03 -1.31 10.35
N GLN A 94 12.20 -0.88 9.89
CA GLN A 94 13.15 -0.18 10.73
C GLN A 94 13.64 1.10 10.05
N GLU A 95 13.30 2.23 10.65
CA GLU A 95 13.80 3.53 10.22
C GLU A 95 14.73 4.14 11.27
N ALA A 96 15.74 4.85 10.79
CA ALA A 96 16.67 5.60 11.61
C ALA A 96 16.63 7.07 11.21
N LEU A 97 16.39 7.95 12.19
CA LEU A 97 16.65 9.38 11.98
C LEU A 97 18.16 9.61 12.05
N GLY A 98 18.71 10.21 11.00
CA GLY A 98 20.08 10.68 11.01
C GLY A 98 20.24 11.79 12.04
N SER A 99 20.82 11.47 13.20
CA SER A 99 21.34 12.49 14.09
C SER A 99 22.62 13.08 13.47
N PRO A 100 22.83 14.41 13.49
CA PRO A 100 24.10 15.02 13.08
C PRO A 100 25.33 14.44 13.80
N ALA A 101 25.12 13.74 14.93
CA ALA A 101 26.16 13.11 15.75
C ALA A 101 26.40 11.60 15.45
N GLY A 102 25.89 11.05 14.34
CA GLY A 102 26.23 9.70 13.85
C GLY A 102 25.64 8.52 14.64
N LYS A 103 24.88 8.78 15.72
CA LYS A 103 24.09 7.73 16.38
C LYS A 103 22.70 7.65 15.75
N GLN A 104 22.44 6.57 15.04
CA GLN A 104 21.11 6.20 14.60
C GLN A 104 20.27 5.82 15.83
N GLN A 105 19.16 6.53 16.03
CA GLN A 105 18.17 6.15 17.03
C GLN A 105 16.94 5.57 16.31
N PRO A 106 16.37 4.47 16.82
CA PRO A 106 15.14 3.92 16.27
C PRO A 106 14.02 4.95 16.38
N VAL A 107 13.25 5.10 15.30
CA VAL A 107 12.15 6.06 15.23
C VAL A 107 10.88 5.45 15.85
N PRO A 108 10.19 6.14 16.78
CA PRO A 108 8.90 5.68 17.28
C PRO A 108 7.89 5.49 16.13
N THR A 109 6.99 4.49 16.22
CA THR A 109 6.07 4.12 15.13
C THR A 109 5.30 5.29 14.52
N LEU A 110 4.75 6.17 15.35
CA LEU A 110 3.98 7.35 14.89
C LEU A 110 4.84 8.45 14.25
N GLN A 111 6.17 8.36 14.37
CA GLN A 111 7.14 9.30 13.81
C GLN A 111 7.88 8.71 12.60
N ILE A 112 7.58 7.47 12.20
CA ILE A 112 8.16 6.84 11.02
C ILE A 112 7.84 7.71 9.78
N PRO A 113 8.87 8.17 9.05
CA PRO A 113 8.68 9.09 7.94
C PRO A 113 8.26 8.34 6.67
N VAL A 114 6.96 8.04 6.54
CA VAL A 114 6.40 7.46 5.32
C VAL A 114 6.55 8.44 4.15
N ARG A 115 7.13 7.96 3.04
CA ARG A 115 7.32 8.73 1.80
C ARG A 115 6.68 7.96 0.65
N LEU A 116 5.50 8.39 0.27
CA LEU A 116 4.74 7.73 -0.79
C LEU A 116 5.30 8.07 -2.17
N GLU A 117 5.38 7.07 -3.04
CA GLU A 117 5.57 7.30 -4.47
C GLU A 117 4.27 7.89 -5.07
N PRO A 118 4.25 9.18 -5.46
CA PRO A 118 3.03 9.88 -5.84
C PRO A 118 2.32 9.32 -7.08
N LEU A 119 3.00 8.52 -7.90
CA LEU A 119 2.38 7.83 -9.03
C LEU A 119 1.57 6.59 -8.62
N GLU A 120 1.82 6.04 -7.43
CA GLU A 120 1.18 4.82 -6.94
C GLU A 120 0.27 5.08 -5.74
N HIS A 121 0.78 5.79 -4.74
CA HIS A 121 0.09 6.11 -3.50
C HIS A 121 0.08 7.62 -3.26
N GLN A 122 -1.10 8.19 -2.99
CA GLN A 122 -1.26 9.65 -2.81
C GLN A 122 -1.54 10.03 -1.34
N LYS A 123 -1.86 9.06 -0.48
CA LYS A 123 -2.11 9.24 0.96
C LYS A 123 -1.93 7.93 1.72
N PHE A 124 -1.52 8.00 2.97
CA PHE A 124 -1.46 6.86 3.89
C PHE A 124 -2.22 7.16 5.17
N ASP A 125 -2.54 6.10 5.92
CA ASP A 125 -3.08 6.17 7.26
C ASP A 125 -2.53 5.01 8.10
N TRP A 126 -2.34 5.23 9.40
CA TRP A 126 -2.01 4.17 10.34
C TRP A 126 -3.30 3.54 10.83
N ALA A 127 -3.71 2.46 10.19
CA ALA A 127 -4.97 1.81 10.52
C ALA A 127 -4.95 1.16 11.91
N VAL A 128 -6.05 1.33 12.65
CA VAL A 128 -6.34 0.56 13.86
C VAL A 128 -7.37 -0.53 13.53
N LYS A 129 -7.33 -1.64 14.28
CA LYS A 129 -8.16 -2.83 14.02
C LYS A 129 -9.65 -2.51 14.06
N GLU A 130 -10.07 -1.65 14.98
CA GLU A 130 -11.45 -1.23 15.18
C GLU A 130 -12.01 -0.50 13.96
N ASP A 131 -11.21 0.36 13.34
CA ASP A 131 -11.59 1.12 12.15
C ASP A 131 -11.72 0.20 10.93
N VAL A 132 -10.82 -0.78 10.79
CA VAL A 132 -10.94 -1.83 9.77
C VAL A 132 -12.20 -2.66 9.96
N LEU A 133 -12.52 -3.05 11.20
CA LEU A 133 -13.75 -3.78 11.53
C LEU A 133 -15.00 -2.95 11.23
N LEU A 134 -15.01 -1.66 11.57
CA LEU A 134 -16.13 -0.75 11.30
C LEU A 134 -16.37 -0.61 9.80
N SER A 135 -15.30 -0.50 9.01
CA SER A 135 -15.34 -0.44 7.55
C SER A 135 -15.87 -1.69 6.88
N ILE A 136 -15.72 -2.86 7.51
CA ILE A 136 -16.31 -4.11 7.00
C ILE A 136 -17.80 -4.17 7.36
N ARG A 137 -18.16 -3.75 8.57
CA ARG A 137 -19.52 -3.91 9.11
C ARG A 137 -20.50 -2.86 8.64
N THR A 138 -20.00 -1.68 8.25
CA THR A 138 -20.84 -0.53 7.95
C THR A 138 -20.32 0.25 6.74
N PRO A 139 -21.21 0.89 5.96
CA PRO A 139 -20.79 1.79 4.88
C PRO A 139 -20.16 3.10 5.37
N ASN A 140 -20.15 3.34 6.69
CA ASN A 140 -19.65 4.56 7.32
C ASN A 140 -18.24 4.40 7.94
N GLY A 141 -17.60 3.25 7.80
CA GLY A 141 -16.22 3.11 8.27
C GLY A 141 -15.23 3.97 7.46
N PRO A 142 -14.07 4.30 8.04
CA PRO A 142 -13.11 5.25 7.45
C PRO A 142 -12.42 4.70 6.20
N TYR A 143 -12.31 3.38 6.08
CA TYR A 143 -11.72 2.68 4.93
C TYR A 143 -12.78 2.13 3.98
N ARG A 144 -12.53 2.30 2.68
CA ARG A 144 -13.28 1.63 1.61
C ARG A 144 -12.37 0.62 0.94
N PHE A 145 -12.78 -0.64 0.97
CA PHE A 145 -12.07 -1.71 0.29
C PHE A 145 -12.72 -1.97 -1.06
N PRO A 146 -11.93 -2.15 -2.14
CA PRO A 146 -12.46 -2.50 -3.45
C PRO A 146 -13.27 -3.78 -3.36
N LEU A 147 -14.21 -3.91 -4.30
CA LEU A 147 -15.24 -4.94 -4.39
C LEU A 147 -14.81 -6.32 -3.82
N PRO A 148 -15.71 -7.06 -3.16
CA PRO A 148 -15.45 -8.35 -2.51
C PRO A 148 -14.95 -9.49 -3.43
N LEU A 149 -14.73 -9.21 -4.71
CA LEU A 149 -14.34 -10.17 -5.75
C LEU A 149 -12.85 -10.16 -6.10
N VAL A 150 -12.07 -9.14 -5.68
CA VAL A 150 -10.62 -9.09 -6.00
C VAL A 150 -9.81 -8.76 -4.74
N GLY A 151 -9.10 -9.78 -4.23
CA GLY A 151 -7.98 -9.60 -3.31
C GLY A 151 -8.30 -9.25 -1.86
N HIS A 152 -9.42 -9.75 -1.31
CA HIS A 152 -9.88 -9.72 0.10
C HIS A 152 -9.08 -8.83 1.09
N GLN A 153 -8.93 -7.53 0.78
CA GLN A 153 -7.98 -6.65 1.48
C GLN A 153 -8.34 -6.51 2.96
N ALA A 154 -9.62 -6.26 3.28
CA ALA A 154 -10.06 -6.09 4.66
C ALA A 154 -9.89 -7.37 5.49
N PRO A 155 -10.35 -8.56 5.04
CA PRO A 155 -10.07 -9.82 5.73
C PRO A 155 -8.58 -10.10 5.94
N ASN A 156 -7.74 -9.77 4.96
CA ASN A 156 -6.29 -9.97 5.07
C ASN A 156 -5.68 -9.05 6.14
N ILE A 157 -6.08 -7.78 6.18
CA ILE A 157 -5.63 -6.83 7.22
C ILE A 157 -6.05 -7.30 8.62
N LEU A 158 -7.28 -7.78 8.79
CA LEU A 158 -7.73 -8.35 10.08
C LEU A 158 -6.89 -9.56 10.49
N ARG A 159 -6.59 -10.45 9.55
CA ARG A 159 -5.72 -11.61 9.83
C ARG A 159 -4.30 -11.18 10.22
N ALA A 160 -3.76 -10.13 9.61
CA ALA A 160 -2.48 -9.56 10.02
C ALA A 160 -2.50 -9.07 11.48
N PHE A 161 -3.56 -8.38 11.93
CA PHE A 161 -3.71 -8.02 13.34
C PHE A 161 -3.71 -9.26 14.25
N GLU A 162 -4.48 -10.29 13.89
CA GLU A 162 -4.58 -11.55 14.66
C GLU A 162 -3.23 -12.30 14.76
N LEU A 163 -2.36 -12.18 13.75
CA LEU A 163 -1.02 -12.78 13.76
C LEU A 163 -0.03 -12.03 14.67
N VAL A 164 -0.24 -10.74 14.91
CA VAL A 164 0.70 -9.88 15.66
C VAL A 164 0.30 -9.72 17.12
N GLU A 165 -1.00 -9.64 17.45
CA GLU A 165 -1.50 -9.47 18.84
C GLU A 165 -0.90 -10.48 19.86
N PRO A 166 -0.75 -11.78 19.55
CA PRO A 166 -0.14 -12.73 20.49
C PRO A 166 1.37 -12.53 20.67
N ARG A 167 2.04 -11.85 19.74
CA ARG A 167 3.49 -11.58 19.79
C ARG A 167 3.79 -10.36 20.64
N GLU A 168 2.93 -9.33 20.57
CA GLU A 168 3.05 -8.11 21.38
C GLU A 168 2.68 -8.34 22.86
N SER A 169 1.73 -9.22 23.15
CA SER A 169 1.38 -9.61 24.53
C SER A 169 2.45 -10.43 25.26
N ARG A 170 3.52 -10.83 24.56
CA ARG A 170 4.66 -11.61 25.09
C ARG A 170 5.94 -10.78 25.24
N LYS A 171 5.94 -9.52 24.81
CA LYS A 171 7.03 -8.56 25.04
C LYS A 171 6.81 -7.83 26.35
#